data_AF-A0A2M8G2D4-F1
#
_entry.id   AF-A0A2M8G2D4-F1
#
_cell.length_a   1.000
_cell.length_b   1.000
_cell.length_c   1.000
_cell.angle_alpha   90.00
_cell.angle_beta   90.00
_cell.angle_gamma   90.00
#
_symmetry.space_group_name_H-M   'P 1'
#
loop_
_entity.id
_entity.type
_entity.pdbx_description
1 polymer ?
#
loop_
_entity_poly.entity_id
_entity_poly.type
_entity_poly.pdbx_seq_one_letter_code
_entity_poly.pdbx_strand_id
1 'polypeptide(L)'
;MFRQSIFKTIYIIFFLGVLAIASYYLYSNIAKADPIVGTNGDTKLLDFGGDIGARQIFVRISGKDGEMIVKRSFTSYCSQKLSGFENSVKIDSLVNLGGDEKLIEISGPVGVHAENRQYFFLDSNRCPKPLSFAKNGLVVYNIYSDEPSFKLIDYNSDGYLDIGAEYRNYDKNPLVDGVRDIYLSRPDKSSFVYSRSESFTWESECKECSGTIK
;
A
#
# COMPACT_ATOMS: atom_id res chain seq x y z
N MET A 1 -64.05 -18.17 17.70
CA MET A 1 -63.22 -17.20 16.94
C MET A 1 -61.96 -16.73 17.67
N PHE A 2 -61.96 -16.49 18.98
CA PHE A 2 -60.78 -15.97 19.72
C PHE A 2 -59.51 -16.85 19.68
N ARG A 3 -59.63 -18.18 19.70
CA ARG A 3 -58.46 -19.09 19.69
C ARG A 3 -57.62 -18.99 18.41
N GLN A 4 -58.23 -18.80 17.25
CA GLN A 4 -57.49 -18.72 15.98
C GLN A 4 -56.64 -17.44 15.85
N SER A 5 -57.04 -16.35 16.51
CA SER A 5 -56.30 -15.09 16.50
C SER A 5 -55.00 -15.20 17.30
N ILE A 6 -55.04 -15.83 18.47
CA ILE A 6 -53.87 -15.99 19.36
C ILE A 6 -52.78 -16.85 18.71
N PHE A 7 -53.15 -17.94 18.04
CA PHE A 7 -52.19 -18.82 17.35
C PHE A 7 -51.46 -18.10 16.20
N LYS A 8 -52.15 -17.21 15.46
CA LYS A 8 -51.51 -16.41 14.40
C LYS A 8 -50.47 -15.44 14.97
N THR A 9 -50.80 -14.76 16.07
CA THR A 9 -49.89 -13.80 16.71
C THR A 9 -48.62 -14.47 17.24
N ILE A 10 -48.76 -15.62 17.93
CA ILE A 10 -47.62 -16.39 18.43
C ILE A 10 -46.73 -16.86 17.27
N TYR A 11 -47.32 -17.34 16.18
CA TYR A 11 -46.57 -17.79 15.01
C TYR A 11 -45.78 -16.64 14.36
N ILE A 12 -46.38 -15.45 14.24
CA ILE A 12 -45.69 -14.26 13.71
C ILE A 12 -44.51 -13.84 14.60
N ILE A 13 -44.71 -13.80 15.92
CA ILE A 13 -43.63 -13.45 16.87
C ILE A 13 -42.49 -14.46 16.78
N PHE A 14 -42.82 -15.76 16.75
CA PHE A 14 -41.83 -16.82 16.59
C PHE A 14 -41.06 -16.68 15.27
N PHE A 15 -41.78 -16.45 14.16
CA PHE A 15 -41.17 -16.30 12.84
C PHE A 15 -40.24 -15.08 12.77
N LEU A 16 -40.65 -13.93 13.33
CA LEU A 16 -39.81 -12.74 13.44
C LEU A 16 -38.59 -12.97 14.33
N GLY A 17 -38.75 -13.70 15.44
CA GLY A 17 -37.63 -14.10 16.30
C GLY A 17 -36.61 -14.98 15.57
N VAL A 18 -37.07 -15.98 14.83
CA VAL A 18 -36.22 -16.83 13.99
C VAL A 18 -35.54 -16.01 12.89
N LEU A 19 -36.25 -15.08 12.24
CA LEU A 19 -35.66 -14.22 11.22
C LEU A 19 -34.56 -13.31 11.80
N ALA A 20 -34.78 -12.72 12.98
CA ALA A 20 -33.80 -11.88 13.66
C ALA A 20 -32.55 -12.68 14.06
N ILE A 21 -32.72 -13.90 14.57
CA ILE A 21 -31.60 -14.80 14.91
C ILE A 21 -30.85 -15.22 13.65
N ALA A 22 -31.55 -15.64 12.58
CA ALA A 22 -30.93 -16.00 11.32
C ALA A 22 -30.16 -14.83 10.70
N SER A 23 -30.73 -13.61 10.74
CA SER A 23 -30.06 -12.39 10.29
C SER A 23 -28.83 -12.08 11.12
N TYR A 24 -28.90 -12.26 12.45
CA TYR A 24 -27.76 -12.09 13.34
C TYR A 24 -26.64 -13.09 13.04
N TYR A 25 -26.98 -14.37 12.84
CA TYR A 25 -26.01 -15.40 12.48
C TYR A 25 -25.37 -15.15 11.11
N LEU A 26 -26.18 -14.83 10.08
CA LEU A 26 -25.69 -14.45 8.75
C LEU A 26 -24.78 -13.22 8.82
N TYR A 27 -25.20 -12.18 9.55
CA TYR A 27 -24.42 -10.97 9.75
C TYR A 27 -23.09 -11.28 10.46
N SER A 28 -23.12 -12.08 11.53
CA SER A 28 -21.93 -12.44 12.30
C SER A 28 -20.94 -13.33 11.53
N ASN A 29 -21.40 -14.08 10.53
CA ASN A 29 -20.55 -14.92 9.69
C ASN A 29 -19.95 -14.13 8.51
N ILE A 30 -20.73 -13.24 7.89
CA ILE A 30 -20.26 -12.36 6.80
C ILE A 30 -19.27 -11.32 7.34
N ALA A 31 -19.51 -10.84 8.56
CA ALA A 31 -18.63 -9.95 9.33
C ALA A 31 -17.19 -10.42 9.53
N LYS A 32 -16.98 -11.75 9.58
CA LYS A 32 -15.83 -12.35 10.28
C LYS A 32 -14.76 -12.92 9.37
N ALA A 33 -14.97 -12.97 8.06
CA ALA A 33 -13.92 -13.41 7.15
C ALA A 33 -13.15 -12.19 6.63
N ASP A 34 -12.27 -11.63 7.47
CA ASP A 34 -11.18 -10.80 6.96
C ASP A 34 -10.37 -11.64 5.94
N PRO A 35 -9.78 -11.02 4.90
CA PRO A 35 -8.96 -11.74 3.94
C PRO A 35 -7.87 -12.55 4.64
N ILE A 36 -7.72 -13.82 4.27
CA ILE A 36 -6.64 -14.66 4.78
C ILE A 36 -5.32 -14.12 4.22
N VAL A 37 -4.51 -13.55 5.11
CA VAL A 37 -3.14 -13.17 4.81
C VAL A 37 -2.26 -14.39 5.09
N GLY A 38 -1.73 -14.97 4.01
CA GLY A 38 -0.77 -16.07 4.10
C GLY A 38 0.58 -15.60 4.64
N THR A 39 1.56 -16.51 4.73
CA THR A 39 2.91 -16.22 5.25
C THR A 39 3.68 -15.16 4.45
N ASN A 40 3.25 -14.87 3.23
CA ASN A 40 3.96 -14.01 2.27
C ASN A 40 3.30 -12.63 2.09
N GLY A 41 2.44 -12.25 3.05
CA GLY A 41 1.71 -10.99 3.05
C GLY A 41 1.77 -10.31 4.41
N ASP A 42 1.08 -9.17 4.51
CA ASP A 42 1.07 -8.33 5.70
C ASP A 42 -0.32 -7.72 5.91
N THR A 43 -0.62 -7.32 7.15
CA THR A 43 -1.85 -6.62 7.52
C THR A 43 -1.53 -5.44 8.41
N LYS A 44 -2.03 -4.27 8.06
CA LYS A 44 -1.79 -3.04 8.83
C LYS A 44 -3.02 -2.18 8.94
N LEU A 45 -3.22 -1.59 10.12
CA LEU A 45 -4.19 -0.53 10.33
C LEU A 45 -3.46 0.81 10.13
N LEU A 46 -3.79 1.53 9.06
CA LEU A 46 -3.21 2.85 8.77
C LEU A 46 -4.24 3.94 8.99
N ASP A 47 -3.86 5.00 9.69
CA ASP A 47 -4.73 6.16 9.94
C ASP A 47 -4.45 7.32 8.98
N PHE A 48 -5.36 7.49 8.02
CA PHE A 48 -5.30 8.56 7.04
C PHE A 48 -5.74 9.90 7.63
N GLY A 49 -6.43 9.92 8.77
CA GLY A 49 -7.07 11.12 9.31
C GLY A 49 -8.17 11.67 8.39
N GLY A 50 -8.71 12.84 8.75
CA GLY A 50 -9.77 13.51 7.98
C GLY A 50 -11.00 12.61 7.73
N ASP A 51 -11.61 12.75 6.55
CA ASP A 51 -12.81 12.01 6.15
C ASP A 51 -12.56 10.52 5.80
N ILE A 52 -11.28 10.15 5.67
CA ILE A 52 -10.86 8.77 5.45
C ILE A 52 -10.74 8.08 6.82
N GLY A 53 -9.91 8.59 7.73
CA GLY A 53 -9.64 7.96 9.02
C GLY A 53 -8.95 6.59 8.90
N ALA A 54 -9.04 5.77 9.94
CA ALA A 54 -8.35 4.48 10.00
C ALA A 54 -8.90 3.43 9.03
N ARG A 55 -8.01 2.76 8.29
CA ARG A 55 -8.33 1.68 7.35
C ARG A 55 -7.45 0.47 7.56
N GLN A 56 -8.08 -0.70 7.57
CA GLN A 56 -7.39 -1.98 7.61
C GLN A 56 -7.01 -2.36 6.17
N ILE A 57 -5.72 -2.59 5.97
CA ILE A 57 -5.11 -2.91 4.70
C ILE A 57 -4.47 -4.28 4.83
N PHE A 58 -4.68 -5.10 3.80
CA PHE A 58 -4.11 -6.42 3.67
C PHE A 58 -3.32 -6.46 2.37
N VAL A 59 -2.14 -7.05 2.40
CA VAL A 59 -1.40 -7.42 1.19
C VAL A 59 -1.11 -8.90 1.23
N ARG A 60 -1.16 -9.54 0.06
CA ARG A 60 -0.84 -10.96 -0.07
C ARG A 60 -0.21 -11.23 -1.43
N ILE A 61 0.64 -12.23 -1.47
CA ILE A 61 1.23 -12.79 -2.68
C ILE A 61 0.94 -14.28 -2.77
N SER A 62 0.64 -14.73 -3.98
CA SER A 62 0.54 -16.15 -4.34
C SER A 62 1.24 -16.36 -5.68
N GLY A 63 2.46 -16.90 -5.64
CA GLY A 63 3.31 -17.00 -6.83
C GLY A 63 3.67 -15.61 -7.36
N LYS A 64 3.36 -15.34 -8.64
CA LYS A 64 3.63 -14.04 -9.28
C LYS A 64 2.47 -13.04 -9.14
N ASP A 65 1.36 -13.47 -8.58
CA ASP A 65 0.18 -12.63 -8.40
C ASP A 65 0.17 -12.05 -6.98
N GLY A 66 0.20 -10.73 -6.90
CA GLY A 66 0.02 -10.00 -5.65
C GLY A 66 -1.26 -9.18 -5.65
N GLU A 67 -1.81 -8.94 -4.47
CA GLU A 67 -3.02 -8.14 -4.29
C GLU A 67 -2.95 -7.34 -3.00
N MET A 68 -3.35 -6.07 -3.09
CA MET A 68 -3.66 -5.21 -1.96
C MET A 68 -5.18 -5.14 -1.80
N ILE A 69 -5.66 -5.31 -0.58
CA ILE A 69 -7.08 -5.26 -0.24
C ILE A 69 -7.26 -4.20 0.84
N VAL A 70 -8.20 -3.29 0.64
CA VAL A 70 -8.59 -2.28 1.63
C VAL A 70 -10.00 -2.54 2.09
N LYS A 71 -10.19 -2.64 3.41
CA LYS A 71 -11.51 -2.75 4.04
C LYS A 71 -12.17 -1.37 4.06
N ARG A 72 -13.22 -1.19 3.26
CA ARG A 72 -13.96 0.07 3.13
C ARG A 72 -14.96 0.27 4.26
N SER A 73 -15.58 -0.83 4.67
CA SER A 73 -16.55 -0.91 5.75
C SER A 73 -16.56 -2.33 6.32
N PHE A 74 -17.46 -2.60 7.26
CA PHE A 74 -17.60 -3.91 7.85
C PHE A 74 -17.96 -5.03 6.86
N THR A 75 -18.64 -4.70 5.75
CA THR A 75 -19.12 -5.68 4.75
C THR A 75 -18.52 -5.50 3.37
N SER A 76 -17.62 -4.53 3.17
CA SER A 76 -17.12 -4.18 1.85
C SER A 76 -15.61 -4.03 1.83
N TYR A 77 -15.02 -4.63 0.80
CA TYR A 77 -13.62 -4.55 0.45
C TYR A 77 -13.48 -4.03 -0.97
N CYS A 78 -12.29 -3.54 -1.27
CA CYS A 78 -11.84 -3.23 -2.61
C CYS A 78 -10.40 -3.72 -2.73
N SER A 79 -10.00 -4.10 -3.94
CA SER A 79 -8.66 -4.61 -4.16
C SER A 79 -8.02 -4.05 -5.39
N GLN A 80 -6.69 -4.07 -5.38
CA GLN A 80 -5.83 -3.62 -6.46
C GLN A 80 -4.70 -4.63 -6.63
N LYS A 81 -4.40 -4.98 -7.89
CA LYS A 81 -3.30 -5.89 -8.20
C LYS A 81 -1.96 -5.25 -7.85
N LEU A 82 -1.08 -6.05 -7.28
CA LEU A 82 0.32 -5.74 -7.09
C LEU A 82 1.14 -6.39 -8.21
N SER A 83 2.26 -5.76 -8.58
CA SER A 83 3.12 -6.25 -9.65
C SER A 83 4.60 -5.98 -9.36
N GLY A 84 5.47 -6.83 -9.89
CA GLY A 84 6.92 -6.67 -9.75
C GLY A 84 7.48 -7.19 -8.44
N PHE A 85 6.73 -8.03 -7.72
CA PHE A 85 7.16 -8.67 -6.48
C PHE A 85 7.35 -10.18 -6.70
N GLU A 86 8.26 -10.79 -5.93
CA GLU A 86 8.57 -12.22 -6.05
C GLU A 86 7.92 -13.05 -4.95
N ASN A 87 8.51 -13.06 -3.76
CA ASN A 87 8.18 -14.06 -2.74
C ASN A 87 7.42 -13.49 -1.53
N SER A 88 7.49 -12.18 -1.31
CA SER A 88 6.85 -11.51 -0.18
C SER A 88 6.56 -10.05 -0.48
N VAL A 89 5.57 -9.51 0.21
CA VAL A 89 5.21 -8.08 0.24
C VAL A 89 4.91 -7.66 1.66
N LYS A 90 5.22 -6.41 1.99
CA LYS A 90 4.92 -5.79 3.27
C LYS A 90 4.32 -4.40 3.10
N ILE A 91 3.60 -3.93 4.12
CA ILE A 91 3.06 -2.58 4.19
C ILE A 91 4.02 -1.75 5.07
N ASP A 92 4.89 -0.96 4.45
CA ASP A 92 5.92 -0.23 5.19
C ASP A 92 5.31 0.88 6.03
N SER A 93 4.73 1.88 5.38
CA SER A 93 4.29 3.09 6.06
C SER A 93 3.19 3.81 5.30
N LEU A 94 2.63 4.81 5.99
CA LEU A 94 1.81 5.84 5.38
C LEU A 94 2.72 7.04 5.13
N VAL A 95 3.04 7.29 3.88
CA VAL A 95 3.88 8.42 3.45
C VAL A 95 3.00 9.66 3.32
N ASN A 96 3.35 10.75 3.98
CA ASN A 96 2.73 12.05 3.71
C ASN A 96 3.43 12.67 2.50
N LEU A 97 2.75 12.73 1.36
CA LEU A 97 3.32 13.27 0.12
C LEU A 97 3.48 14.79 0.18
N GLY A 98 2.78 15.48 1.08
CA GLY A 98 2.64 16.94 1.06
C GLY A 98 1.17 17.34 1.08
N GLY A 99 0.86 18.45 1.75
CA GLY A 99 -0.53 18.84 2.02
C GLY A 99 -1.25 17.80 2.88
N ASP A 100 -2.46 17.40 2.46
CA ASP A 100 -3.29 16.37 3.11
C ASP A 100 -3.17 14.99 2.42
N GLU A 101 -2.31 14.85 1.41
CA GLU A 101 -2.20 13.62 0.63
C GLU A 101 -1.32 12.58 1.32
N LYS A 102 -1.89 11.39 1.53
CA LYS A 102 -1.21 10.27 2.16
C LYS A 102 -1.21 9.05 1.25
N LEU A 103 -0.03 8.44 1.10
CA LEU A 103 0.21 7.29 0.25
C LEU A 103 0.53 6.07 1.10
N ILE A 104 -0.08 4.95 0.75
CA ILE A 104 0.32 3.64 1.25
C ILE A 104 1.54 3.20 0.45
N GLU A 105 2.59 2.86 1.16
CA GLU A 105 3.79 2.27 0.59
C GLU A 105 3.79 0.76 0.78
N ILE A 106 3.90 0.03 -0.33
CA ILE A 106 4.08 -1.41 -0.37
C ILE A 106 5.46 -1.69 -0.94
N SER A 107 6.27 -2.48 -0.23
CA SER A 107 7.54 -2.96 -0.76
C SER A 107 7.70 -4.46 -0.63
N GLY A 108 8.70 -4.98 -1.33
CA GLY A 108 9.06 -6.37 -1.30
C GLY A 108 10.37 -6.62 -2.04
N PRO A 109 11.11 -7.67 -1.64
CA PRO A 109 12.37 -8.02 -2.28
C PRO A 109 12.14 -8.52 -3.72
N VAL A 110 13.10 -8.20 -4.58
CA VAL A 110 13.25 -8.75 -5.92
C VAL A 110 14.69 -9.22 -6.06
N GLY A 111 14.93 -10.53 -6.12
CA GLY A 111 16.29 -11.06 -6.05
C GLY A 111 16.99 -10.81 -4.70
N VAL A 112 18.33 -10.85 -4.71
CA VAL A 112 19.15 -10.90 -3.47
C VAL A 112 19.36 -9.52 -2.84
N HIS A 113 19.45 -8.48 -3.67
CA HIS A 113 19.85 -7.14 -3.23
C HIS A 113 18.97 -6.04 -3.80
N ALA A 114 17.80 -6.36 -4.33
CA ALA A 114 16.92 -5.36 -4.91
C ALA A 114 15.56 -5.35 -4.23
N GLU A 115 14.91 -4.20 -4.34
CA GLU A 115 13.60 -3.95 -3.76
C GLU A 115 12.71 -3.28 -4.79
N ASN A 116 11.45 -3.71 -4.81
CA ASN A 116 10.39 -3.09 -5.58
C ASN A 116 9.46 -2.34 -4.64
N ARG A 117 8.99 -1.17 -5.06
CA ARG A 117 8.00 -0.38 -4.33
C ARG A 117 6.82 -0.03 -5.22
N GLN A 118 5.64 -0.04 -4.62
CA GLN A 118 4.40 0.48 -5.20
C GLN A 118 3.74 1.41 -4.21
N TYR A 119 3.17 2.50 -4.72
CA TYR A 119 2.51 3.51 -3.91
C TYR A 119 1.04 3.60 -4.31
N PHE A 120 0.17 3.75 -3.32
CA PHE A 120 -1.27 3.85 -3.53
C PHE A 120 -1.85 5.00 -2.73
N PHE A 121 -2.71 5.82 -3.33
CA PHE A 121 -3.58 6.70 -2.55
C PHE A 121 -4.95 6.04 -2.38
N LEU A 122 -5.74 6.53 -1.43
CA LEU A 122 -7.15 6.17 -1.33
C LEU A 122 -7.99 7.21 -2.05
N ASP A 123 -8.80 6.77 -3.00
CA ASP A 123 -9.73 7.66 -3.70
C ASP A 123 -10.93 8.07 -2.82
N SER A 124 -11.85 8.86 -3.38
CA SER A 124 -13.07 9.28 -2.68
C SER A 124 -13.97 8.12 -2.25
N ASN A 125 -13.86 6.95 -2.88
CA ASN A 125 -14.56 5.73 -2.49
C ASN A 125 -13.81 4.91 -1.44
N ARG A 126 -12.65 5.39 -0.97
CA ARG A 126 -11.70 4.72 -0.08
C ARG A 126 -11.11 3.46 -0.71
N CYS A 127 -11.00 3.45 -2.03
CA CYS A 127 -10.39 2.38 -2.80
C CYS A 127 -8.93 2.73 -3.13
N PRO A 128 -8.01 1.75 -3.09
CA PRO A 128 -6.62 1.99 -3.45
C PRO A 128 -6.52 2.29 -4.94
N LYS A 129 -5.80 3.36 -5.28
CA LYS A 129 -5.43 3.71 -6.65
C LYS A 129 -3.91 3.78 -6.76
N PRO A 130 -3.30 3.02 -7.68
CA PRO A 130 -1.86 3.00 -7.82
C PRO A 130 -1.34 4.32 -8.37
N LEU A 131 -0.21 4.79 -7.86
CA LEU A 131 0.56 5.86 -8.49
C LEU A 131 1.42 5.29 -9.60
N SER A 132 1.49 6.02 -10.71
CA SER A 132 2.28 5.64 -11.86
C SER A 132 3.65 6.31 -11.83
N PHE A 133 4.65 5.66 -12.42
CA PHE A 133 5.98 6.19 -12.68
C PHE A 133 6.17 6.31 -14.19
N ALA A 134 6.48 7.52 -14.65
CA ALA A 134 6.67 7.81 -16.07
C ALA A 134 8.14 8.13 -16.37
N LYS A 135 8.77 7.39 -17.28
CA LYS A 135 10.13 7.64 -17.76
C LYS A 135 10.21 7.33 -19.26
N ASN A 136 10.69 8.28 -20.06
CA ASN A 136 10.88 8.10 -21.52
C ASN A 136 9.62 7.58 -22.27
N GLY A 137 8.43 8.05 -21.88
CA GLY A 137 7.16 7.61 -22.46
C GLY A 137 6.64 6.25 -21.98
N LEU A 138 7.43 5.51 -21.20
CA LEU A 138 6.98 4.30 -20.52
C LEU A 138 6.30 4.67 -19.20
N VAL A 139 5.13 4.07 -18.95
CA VAL A 139 4.39 4.22 -17.70
C VAL A 139 4.31 2.86 -17.01
N VAL A 140 4.81 2.80 -15.79
CA VAL A 140 4.76 1.61 -14.92
C VAL A 140 4.11 1.97 -13.59
N TYR A 141 3.74 0.99 -12.78
CA TYR A 141 3.06 1.21 -11.48
C TYR A 141 3.90 0.73 -10.31
N ASN A 142 5.20 0.57 -10.53
CA ASN A 142 6.16 0.15 -9.55
C ASN A 142 7.50 0.80 -9.87
N ILE A 143 8.33 0.96 -8.85
CA ILE A 143 9.69 1.43 -8.99
C ILE A 143 10.62 0.40 -8.35
N TYR A 144 11.68 0.08 -9.07
CA TYR A 144 12.67 -0.91 -8.68
C TYR A 144 13.97 -0.22 -8.36
N SER A 145 14.71 -0.75 -7.40
CA SER A 145 16.05 -0.32 -7.07
C SER A 145 16.89 -1.57 -6.77
N ASP A 146 18.05 -1.70 -7.43
CA ASP A 146 19.00 -2.79 -7.19
C ASP A 146 19.92 -2.53 -5.99
N GLU A 147 19.76 -1.39 -5.33
CA GLU A 147 20.38 -1.01 -4.08
C GLU A 147 19.27 -0.49 -3.18
N PRO A 148 18.66 -1.31 -2.31
CA PRO A 148 17.28 -1.18 -1.82
C PRO A 148 17.08 0.05 -0.93
N SER A 149 17.17 1.23 -1.55
CA SER A 149 17.31 2.54 -0.97
C SER A 149 16.54 3.50 -1.85
N PHE A 150 15.52 4.09 -1.24
CA PHE A 150 14.69 5.09 -1.86
C PHE A 150 14.64 6.29 -0.94
N LYS A 151 14.91 7.47 -1.51
CA LYS A 151 14.85 8.75 -0.81
C LYS A 151 13.51 9.41 -1.08
N LEU A 152 12.85 9.86 -0.02
CA LEU A 152 11.65 10.68 -0.09
C LEU A 152 12.03 12.10 0.33
N ILE A 153 12.22 12.98 -0.65
CA ILE A 153 12.76 14.33 -0.47
C ILE A 153 12.02 15.24 -1.46
N ASP A 154 11.74 16.48 -1.07
CA ASP A 154 11.25 17.51 -1.99
C ASP A 154 12.45 18.11 -2.77
N TYR A 155 12.71 17.61 -3.99
CA TYR A 155 13.89 18.01 -4.78
C TYR A 155 13.71 19.32 -5.53
N ASN A 156 12.47 19.80 -5.69
CA ASN A 156 12.16 21.03 -6.44
C ASN A 156 11.58 22.14 -5.56
N SER A 157 11.44 21.89 -4.24
CA SER A 157 10.88 22.79 -3.25
C SER A 157 9.44 23.21 -3.54
N ASP A 158 8.63 22.31 -4.12
CA ASP A 158 7.22 22.55 -4.43
C ASP A 158 6.25 22.17 -3.29
N GLY A 159 6.79 21.66 -2.18
CA GLY A 159 6.04 21.24 -1.01
C GLY A 159 5.54 19.80 -1.07
N TYR A 160 5.87 19.05 -2.12
CA TYR A 160 5.58 17.63 -2.24
C TYR A 160 6.85 16.78 -2.20
N LEU A 161 6.77 15.60 -1.59
CA LEU A 161 7.85 14.63 -1.59
C LEU A 161 7.97 13.97 -2.96
N ASP A 162 9.19 13.98 -3.48
CA ASP A 162 9.58 13.25 -4.68
C ASP A 162 10.26 11.93 -4.30
N ILE A 163 10.51 11.08 -5.29
CA ILE A 163 11.20 9.80 -5.11
C ILE A 163 12.57 9.84 -5.78
N GLY A 164 13.62 9.61 -5.01
CA GLY A 164 14.94 9.23 -5.51
C GLY A 164 15.13 7.72 -5.40
N ALA A 165 15.13 6.98 -6.50
CA ALA A 165 15.50 5.56 -6.51
C ALA A 165 17.00 5.42 -6.75
N GLU A 166 17.70 4.80 -5.81
CA GLU A 166 19.16 4.63 -5.88
C GLU A 166 19.51 3.28 -6.50
N TYR A 167 20.59 3.27 -7.27
CA TYR A 167 21.09 2.11 -7.99
C TYR A 167 22.60 2.04 -7.83
N ARG A 168 23.16 0.84 -7.84
CA ARG A 168 24.61 0.69 -7.84
C ARG A 168 25.20 1.21 -9.15
N ASN A 169 26.36 1.85 -9.07
CA ASN A 169 27.10 2.25 -10.27
C ASN A 169 28.12 1.17 -10.67
N TYR A 170 27.71 0.27 -11.59
CA TYR A 170 28.57 -0.81 -12.09
C TYR A 170 29.67 -0.33 -13.06
N ASP A 171 29.59 0.89 -13.57
CA ASP A 171 30.65 1.50 -14.39
C ASP A 171 31.78 2.08 -13.52
N LYS A 172 31.58 2.18 -12.19
CA LYS A 172 32.55 2.64 -11.19
C LYS A 172 32.71 1.60 -10.08
N ASN A 173 32.83 2.01 -8.82
CA ASN A 173 32.86 1.08 -7.68
C ASN A 173 31.44 0.91 -7.12
N PRO A 174 30.73 -0.19 -7.44
CA PRO A 174 29.33 -0.38 -7.04
C PRO A 174 29.12 -0.54 -5.52
N LEU A 175 30.20 -0.59 -4.72
CA LEU A 175 30.12 -0.62 -3.26
C LEU A 175 30.04 0.77 -2.61
N VAL A 176 30.47 1.82 -3.32
CA VAL A 176 30.54 3.19 -2.78
C VAL A 176 29.96 4.24 -3.72
N ASP A 177 29.88 3.95 -5.02
CA ASP A 177 29.32 4.83 -6.03
C ASP A 177 27.93 4.35 -6.45
N GLY A 178 26.99 5.29 -6.50
CA GLY A 178 25.62 5.05 -6.93
C GLY A 178 25.15 6.01 -8.02
N VAL A 179 24.01 5.67 -8.62
CA VAL A 179 23.23 6.53 -9.50
C VAL A 179 21.84 6.66 -8.90
N ARG A 180 21.35 7.88 -8.77
CA ARG A 180 20.02 8.17 -8.24
C ARG A 180 19.14 8.70 -9.36
N ASP A 181 18.06 7.99 -9.65
CA ASP A 181 17.00 8.49 -10.52
C ASP A 181 15.98 9.27 -9.70
N ILE A 182 15.76 10.53 -10.06
CA ILE A 182 14.81 11.42 -9.38
C ILE A 182 13.51 11.50 -10.18
N TYR A 183 12.40 11.17 -9.52
CA TYR A 183 11.05 11.27 -10.04
C TYR A 183 10.26 12.29 -9.24
N LEU A 184 9.85 13.36 -9.92
CA LEU A 184 9.09 14.45 -9.32
C LEU A 184 7.63 14.07 -9.16
N SER A 185 7.04 14.40 -8.02
CA SER A 185 5.63 14.20 -7.73
C SER A 185 4.77 15.07 -8.66
N ARG A 186 3.69 14.49 -9.15
CA ARG A 186 2.62 15.14 -9.93
C ARG A 186 1.28 14.79 -9.29
N PRO A 187 0.91 15.44 -8.17
CA PRO A 187 -0.34 15.17 -7.45
C PRO A 187 -1.56 15.28 -8.38
N ASP A 188 -1.53 16.27 -9.27
CA ASP A 188 -2.56 16.54 -10.30
C ASP A 188 -2.84 15.34 -11.23
N LYS A 189 -1.85 14.45 -11.39
CA LYS A 189 -1.90 13.28 -12.28
C LYS A 189 -1.80 11.96 -11.53
N SER A 190 -1.69 12.00 -10.20
CA SER A 190 -1.42 10.84 -9.35
C SER A 190 -0.22 10.03 -9.87
N SER A 191 0.87 10.72 -10.20
CA SER A 191 2.06 10.11 -10.79
C SER A 191 3.35 10.71 -10.28
N PHE A 192 4.43 9.98 -10.50
CA PHE A 192 5.81 10.42 -10.38
C PHE A 192 6.43 10.45 -11.77
N VAL A 193 7.06 11.55 -12.15
CA VAL A 193 7.63 11.75 -13.48
C VAL A 193 9.13 11.89 -13.37
N TYR A 194 9.86 11.03 -14.09
CA TYR A 194 11.31 11.09 -14.15
C TYR A 194 11.76 12.49 -14.59
N SER A 195 12.70 13.06 -13.83
CA SER A 195 13.30 14.36 -14.09
C SER A 195 14.74 14.22 -14.58
N ARG A 196 15.58 13.54 -13.79
CA ARG A 196 17.02 13.43 -14.04
C ARG A 196 17.62 12.23 -13.29
N SER A 197 18.85 11.90 -13.65
CA SER A 197 19.71 11.01 -12.89
C SER A 197 20.94 11.77 -12.42
N GLU A 198 21.44 11.45 -11.24
CA GLU A 198 22.68 12.01 -10.68
C GLU A 198 23.57 10.91 -10.12
N SER A 199 24.89 11.10 -10.19
CA SER A 199 25.84 10.21 -9.50
C SER A 199 26.08 10.71 -8.08
N PHE A 200 26.26 9.78 -7.15
CA PHE A 200 26.59 10.09 -5.76
C PHE A 200 27.60 9.07 -5.21
N THR A 201 28.26 9.41 -4.10
CA THR A 201 29.22 8.54 -3.41
C THR A 201 28.90 8.52 -1.91
N TRP A 202 28.71 7.33 -1.35
CA TRP A 202 28.25 7.11 0.03
C TRP A 202 29.13 7.74 1.10
N GLU A 203 30.46 7.77 0.90
CA GLU A 203 31.42 8.33 1.86
C GLU A 203 31.27 9.85 2.05
N SER A 204 30.68 10.56 1.07
CA SER A 204 30.50 12.01 1.16
C SER A 204 29.26 12.45 1.96
N GLU A 205 28.28 11.55 2.13
CA GLU A 205 27.05 11.79 2.91
C GLU A 205 27.15 11.29 4.37
N CYS A 206 28.18 10.49 4.74
CA CYS A 206 28.34 9.88 6.07
C CYS A 206 29.48 10.51 6.91
N LYS A 207 29.50 11.84 7.09
CA LYS A 207 30.48 12.48 8.01
C LYS A 207 30.25 12.17 9.50
N GLU A 208 29.11 11.59 9.87
CA GLU A 208 28.78 11.20 11.25
C GLU A 208 28.60 9.69 11.47
N CYS A 209 28.84 8.86 10.45
CA CYS A 209 28.68 7.41 10.56
C CYS A 209 29.93 6.70 11.11
N SER A 210 30.66 7.34 12.01
CA SER A 210 31.71 6.68 12.79
C SER A 210 31.08 5.87 13.92
N GLY A 211 30.44 4.77 13.54
CA GLY A 211 30.02 3.69 14.44
C GLY A 211 30.71 2.41 14.02
N THR A 212 31.90 2.18 14.56
CA THR A 212 32.63 0.90 14.45
C THR A 212 31.70 -0.28 14.72
N ILE A 213 31.46 -1.10 13.70
CA ILE A 213 30.99 -2.46 13.91
C ILE A 213 32.21 -3.27 14.34
N LYS A 214 32.14 -3.80 15.58
CA LYS A 214 33.03 -4.87 16.06
C LYS A 214 32.61 -6.21 15.46
#